data_AF-A0A6B2KRN1-F1
#
_entry.id   AF-A0A6B2KRN1-F1
#
_cell.length_a   1.000
_cell.length_b   1.000
_cell.length_c   1.000
_cell.angle_alpha   90.00
_cell.angle_beta   90.00
_cell.angle_gamma   90.00
#
_symmetry.space_group_name_H-M   'P 1'
#
loop_
_entity.id
_entity.type
_entity.pdbx_description
1 polymer ?
#
loop_
_entity_poly.entity_id
_entity_poly.type
_entity_poly.pdbx_seq_one_letter_code
_entity_poly.pdbx_strand_id
1 'polypeptide(L)'
;MQAPLDLKRVAQNVREAVHRCDWDALGRLDVELARRLSAGPGISDKVALEQACEAYRDAIVACRERASVLRAQMDGMAQAQTVQRAYAAFQEEEQ
;
A
#
# COMPACT_ATOMS: atom_id res chain seq x y z
N MET A 1 -22.15 3.91 -25.22
CA MET A 1 -21.33 4.99 -24.65
C MET A 1 -20.88 4.56 -23.26
N GLN A 2 -19.59 4.32 -23.03
CA GLN A 2 -19.05 4.13 -21.68
C GLN A 2 -18.94 5.49 -20.97
N ALA A 3 -19.19 5.52 -19.66
CA ALA A 3 -19.10 6.73 -18.87
C ALA A 3 -17.64 7.23 -18.79
N PRO A 4 -17.40 8.56 -18.86
CA PRO A 4 -16.07 9.13 -18.71
C PRO A 4 -15.45 8.76 -17.36
N LEU A 5 -14.12 8.59 -17.34
CA LEU A 5 -13.38 8.30 -16.12
C LEU A 5 -13.27 9.57 -15.27
N ASP A 6 -13.87 9.55 -14.08
CA ASP A 6 -13.76 10.64 -13.11
C ASP A 6 -12.44 10.55 -12.34
N LEU A 7 -11.42 11.21 -12.89
CA LEU A 7 -10.06 11.23 -12.33
C LEU A 7 -9.98 11.96 -10.98
N LYS A 8 -10.85 12.94 -10.71
CA LYS A 8 -10.89 13.64 -9.42
C LYS A 8 -11.34 12.69 -8.32
N ARG A 9 -12.38 11.91 -8.59
CA ARG A 9 -12.87 10.89 -7.67
C ARG A 9 -11.84 9.77 -7.46
N VAL A 10 -11.12 9.37 -8.51
CA VAL A 10 -10.01 8.41 -8.37
C VAL A 10 -8.94 8.95 -7.42
N ALA A 11 -8.46 10.18 -7.63
CA ALA A 11 -7.46 10.81 -6.78
C ALA A 11 -7.90 10.89 -5.31
N GLN A 12 -9.15 11.29 -5.08
CA GLN A 12 -9.73 11.38 -3.74
C GLN A 12 -9.77 10.00 -3.06
N ASN A 13 -10.30 8.97 -3.73
CA ASN A 13 -10.41 7.63 -3.17
C ASN A 13 -9.05 7.04 -2.80
N VAL A 14 -8.02 7.30 -3.62
CA VAL A 14 -6.64 6.85 -3.34
C VAL A 14 -6.11 7.52 -2.08
N ARG A 15 -6.27 8.83 -1.95
CA ARG A 15 -5.84 9.58 -0.75
C ARG A 15 -6.56 9.09 0.51
N GLU A 16 -7.86 8.84 0.42
CA GLU A 16 -8.65 8.31 1.53
C GLU A 16 -8.21 6.90 1.96
N ALA A 17 -7.94 6.01 0.99
CA ALA A 17 -7.44 4.66 1.27
C ALA A 17 -6.08 4.72 1.98
N VAL A 18 -5.15 5.57 1.51
CA VAL A 18 -3.85 5.79 2.14
C VAL A 18 -3.99 6.35 3.56
N HIS A 19 -4.82 7.39 3.75
CA HIS A 19 -5.05 8.00 5.07
C HIS A 19 -5.60 6.97 6.07
N ARG A 20 -6.44 6.04 5.62
CA ARG A 20 -7.00 4.97 6.46
C ARG A 20 -6.09 3.76 6.60
N CYS A 21 -4.93 3.74 5.96
CA CYS A 21 -4.05 2.57 5.85
C CYS A 21 -4.79 1.33 5.29
N ASP A 22 -5.80 1.54 4.44
CA ASP A 22 -6.59 0.47 3.82
C ASP A 22 -5.94 0.05 2.50
N TRP A 23 -4.89 -0.77 2.62
CA TRP A 23 -4.09 -1.24 1.48
C TRP A 23 -4.87 -2.18 0.56
N ASP A 24 -5.86 -2.89 1.09
CA ASP A 24 -6.74 -3.75 0.29
C ASP A 24 -7.66 -2.91 -0.59
N ALA A 25 -8.23 -1.82 -0.06
CA ALA A 25 -8.99 -0.87 -0.86
C ALA A 25 -8.13 -0.22 -1.93
N LEU A 26 -6.89 0.15 -1.60
CA LEU A 26 -5.95 0.70 -2.57
C LEU A 26 -5.68 -0.30 -3.73
N GLY A 27 -5.48 -1.58 -3.43
CA GLY A 27 -5.31 -2.63 -4.45
C GLY A 27 -6.56 -2.81 -5.33
N ARG A 28 -7.77 -2.76 -4.74
CA ARG A 28 -9.03 -2.80 -5.51
C ARG A 28 -9.17 -1.60 -6.45
N LEU A 29 -8.78 -0.40 -5.99
CA LEU A 29 -8.81 0.82 -6.81
C LEU A 29 -7.84 0.74 -7.99
N ASP A 30 -6.64 0.17 -7.79
CA ASP A 30 -5.64 0.00 -8.85
C ASP A 30 -6.12 -0.95 -9.95
N VAL A 31 -6.67 -2.11 -9.56
CA VAL A 31 -7.26 -3.08 -10.52
C VAL A 31 -8.41 -2.45 -11.30
N GLU A 32 -9.29 -1.70 -10.63
CA GLU A 32 -10.41 -1.02 -11.28
C GLU A 32 -9.92 0.06 -12.26
N LEU A 33 -8.90 0.84 -11.87
CA LEU A 33 -8.31 1.86 -12.72
C LEU A 33 -7.66 1.23 -13.96
N ALA A 34 -6.87 0.17 -13.80
CA ALA A 34 -6.24 -0.55 -14.91
C ALA A 34 -7.29 -1.06 -15.91
N ARG A 35 -8.38 -1.66 -15.39
CA ARG A 35 -9.52 -2.11 -16.22
C ARG A 35 -10.13 -0.94 -16.99
N ARG A 36 -10.39 0.19 -16.34
CA ARG A 36 -10.98 1.37 -17.01
C ARG A 36 -10.05 1.97 -18.04
N LEU A 37 -8.75 2.05 -17.78
CA LEU A 37 -7.75 2.56 -18.72
C LEU A 37 -7.62 1.65 -19.96
N SER A 38 -7.65 0.32 -19.78
CA SER A 38 -7.63 -0.63 -20.90
C SER A 38 -8.84 -0.50 -21.84
N ALA A 39 -9.95 0.02 -21.34
CA ALA A 39 -11.15 0.28 -22.14
C ALA A 39 -11.05 1.56 -23.00
N GLY A 40 -9.95 2.31 -22.90
CA GLY A 40 -9.74 3.56 -23.65
C GLY A 40 -10.70 4.68 -23.24
N PRO A 41 -10.73 5.07 -21.95
CA PRO A 41 -11.66 6.10 -21.50
C PRO A 41 -11.24 7.45 -22.10
N GLY A 42 -12.23 8.27 -22.46
CA GLY A 42 -11.97 9.66 -22.81
C GLY A 42 -11.43 10.40 -21.60
N ILE A 43 -10.14 10.73 -21.59
CA ILE A 43 -9.50 11.59 -20.59
C ILE A 43 -9.22 12.93 -21.26
N SER A 44 -9.96 13.97 -20.85
CA SER A 44 -9.82 15.32 -21.41
C SER A 44 -9.32 16.34 -20.38
N ASP A 45 -9.40 16.06 -19.09
CA ASP A 45 -8.98 16.96 -18.01
C ASP A 45 -7.55 16.62 -17.57
N LYS A 46 -6.58 17.39 -18.07
CA LYS A 46 -5.16 17.24 -17.77
C LYS A 46 -4.85 17.52 -16.28
N VAL A 47 -5.55 18.46 -15.66
CA VAL A 47 -5.34 18.80 -14.24
C VAL A 47 -5.80 17.64 -13.36
N ALA A 48 -6.97 17.07 -13.66
CA ALA A 48 -7.46 15.90 -12.93
C ALA A 48 -6.55 14.67 -13.12
N LEU A 49 -5.95 14.51 -14.29
CA LEU A 49 -4.95 13.47 -14.55
C LEU A 49 -3.68 13.67 -13.70
N GLU A 50 -3.15 14.89 -13.66
CA GLU A 50 -1.98 15.21 -12.84
C GLU A 50 -2.25 14.97 -11.34
N GLN A 51 -3.43 15.35 -10.85
CA GLN A 51 -3.84 15.09 -9.46
C GLN A 51 -3.97 13.59 -9.14
N ALA A 52 -4.53 12.80 -10.06
CA ALA A 52 -4.61 11.35 -9.89
C ALA A 52 -3.20 10.72 -9.88
N CYS A 53 -2.32 11.15 -10.79
CA CYS A 53 -0.93 10.70 -10.80
C CYS A 53 -0.19 11.03 -9.50
N GLU A 54 -0.37 12.24 -8.97
CA GLU A 54 0.22 12.64 -7.68
C GLU A 54 -0.30 11.77 -6.53
N ALA A 55 -1.62 11.55 -6.45
CA ALA A 55 -2.20 10.69 -5.43
C ALA A 55 -1.62 9.26 -5.44
N TYR A 56 -1.40 8.68 -6.61
CA TYR A 56 -0.75 7.36 -6.72
C TYR A 56 0.74 7.39 -6.37
N ARG A 57 1.48 8.47 -6.68
CA ARG A 57 2.88 8.60 -6.25
C ARG A 57 2.98 8.65 -4.73
N ASP A 58 2.13 9.44 -4.08
CA ASP A 58 2.08 9.53 -2.63
C ASP A 58 1.71 8.18 -2.01
N ALA A 59 0.75 7.47 -2.61
CA ALA A 59 0.36 6.14 -2.18
C ALA A 59 1.53 5.13 -2.26
N ILE A 60 2.35 5.18 -3.32
CA ILE A 60 3.53 4.33 -3.47
C ILE A 60 4.56 4.62 -2.36
N VAL A 61 4.79 5.89 -2.04
CA VAL A 61 5.69 6.29 -0.96
C VAL A 61 5.18 5.74 0.38
N ALA A 62 3.90 5.96 0.70
CA ALA A 62 3.29 5.46 1.92
C ALA A 62 3.34 3.93 2.04
N CYS A 63 3.11 3.20 0.94
CA CYS A 63 3.24 1.74 0.91
C CYS A 63 4.68 1.29 1.22
N ARG A 64 5.68 1.97 0.66
CA ARG A 64 7.10 1.64 0.87
C ARG A 64 7.52 1.89 2.31
N GLU A 65 7.13 3.03 2.88
CA GLU A 65 7.39 3.35 4.28
C GLU A 65 6.75 2.31 5.21
N ARG A 66 5.48 1.95 4.94
CA ARG A 66 4.79 0.93 5.73
C ARG A 66 5.46 -0.43 5.62
N ALA A 67 5.84 -0.85 4.42
CA ALA A 67 6.56 -2.10 4.19
C ALA A 67 7.92 -2.13 4.92
N SER A 68 8.64 -1.01 4.97
CA SER A 68 9.88 -0.87 5.73
C SER A 68 9.66 -1.07 7.22
N VAL A 69 8.62 -0.45 7.80
CA VAL A 69 8.25 -0.62 9.21
C VAL A 69 7.87 -2.06 9.52
N LEU A 70 7.05 -2.70 8.69
CA LEU A 70 6.68 -4.11 8.89
C LEU A 70 7.91 -5.02 8.87
N ARG A 71 8.84 -4.78 7.94
CA ARG A 71 10.08 -5.55 7.86
C ARG A 71 10.91 -5.42 9.14
N ALA A 72 11.12 -4.20 9.61
CA ALA A 72 11.85 -3.95 10.86
C ALA A 72 11.17 -4.63 12.07
N GLN A 73 9.84 -4.65 12.11
CA GLN A 73 9.08 -5.36 13.15
C GLN A 73 9.29 -6.88 13.07
N MET A 74 9.24 -7.47 11.87
CA MET A 74 9.47 -8.90 11.67
C MET A 74 10.89 -9.31 12.07
N ASP A 75 11.89 -8.51 11.70
CA ASP A 75 13.29 -8.77 12.06
C ASP A 75 13.48 -8.72 13.59
N GLY A 76 12.88 -7.73 14.26
CA GLY A 76 12.88 -7.64 15.72
C GLY A 76 12.22 -8.83 16.40
N MET A 77 11.09 -9.32 15.87
CA MET A 77 10.42 -10.53 16.39
C MET A 77 11.27 -11.79 16.19
N ALA A 78 11.91 -11.95 15.04
CA ALA A 78 12.78 -13.09 14.75
C ALA A 78 14.00 -13.10 15.69
N GLN A 79 14.59 -11.94 15.94
CA GLN A 79 15.68 -11.78 16.92
C GLN A 79 15.21 -12.12 18.34
N ALA A 80 14.05 -11.63 18.77
CA ALA A 80 13.49 -11.93 20.07
C ALA A 80 13.25 -13.43 20.28
N GLN A 81 12.70 -14.13 19.27
CA GLN A 81 12.51 -15.59 19.31
C GLN A 81 13.86 -16.34 19.39
N THR A 82 14.87 -15.85 18.67
CA THR A 82 16.21 -16.47 18.68
C THR A 82 16.83 -16.35 20.07
N VAL A 83 16.76 -15.17 20.68
CA VAL A 83 17.26 -14.92 22.04
C VAL A 83 16.52 -15.79 23.05
N GLN A 84 15.19 -15.89 22.98
CA GLN A 84 14.39 -16.75 23.86
C GLN A 84 14.80 -18.22 23.78
N ARG A 85 15.04 -18.74 22.56
CA ARG A 85 15.50 -20.13 22.37
C ARG A 85 16.90 -20.36 22.94
N ALA A 86 17.81 -19.40 22.75
CA ALA A 86 19.16 -19.48 23.31
C ALA A 86 19.14 -19.50 24.85
N TYR A 87 18.32 -18.65 25.48
CA TYR A 87 18.13 -18.67 26.93
C TYR A 87 17.53 -19.98 27.44
N ALA A 88 16.52 -20.54 26.75
CA ALA A 88 15.91 -21.81 27.13
C ALA A 88 16.92 -22.96 27.08
N ALA A 89 17.72 -23.05 26.00
CA ALA A 89 18.76 -24.07 25.86
C ALA A 89 19.83 -23.97 26.96
N PHE A 90 20.24 -22.74 27.32
CA PHE A 90 21.21 -22.52 28.40
C PHE A 90 20.66 -22.97 29.76
N GLN A 91 19.37 -22.73 30.04
CA GLN A 91 18.75 -23.16 31.30
C GLN A 91 18.57 -24.69 31.41
N GLU A 92 18.43 -25.38 30.27
CA GLU A 92 18.37 -26.85 30.24
C GLU A 92 19.75 -27.50 30.44
N GLU A 93 20.84 -26.83 30.06
CA GLU A 93 22.21 -27.32 30.27
C GLU A 93 22.72 -27.15 31.71
N GLU A 94 22.14 -26.23 32.49
CA GLU A 94 22.49 -26.00 33.90
C GLU A 94 21.73 -26.90 34.91
N GLN A 95 20.84 -27.78 34.43
CA GLN A 95 20.06 -28.75 35.23
C GLN A 95 20.60 -30.17 35.12
#